data_AF-A0A963EAR9-F1
#
_entry.id   AF-A0A963EAR9-F1
#
_cell.length_a   1.000
_cell.length_b   1.000
_cell.length_c   1.000
_cell.angle_alpha   90.00
_cell.angle_beta   90.00
_cell.angle_gamma   90.00
#
_symmetry.space_group_name_H-M   'P 1'
#
loop_
_entity.id
_entity.type
_entity.pdbx_description
1 polymer ?
#
loop_
_entity_poly.entity_id
_entity_poly.type
_entity_poly.pdbx_seq_one_letter_code
_entity_poly.pdbx_strand_id
1 'polypeptide(L)'
;MPKDIQLKILDPRIGDEFPMPTYATAGAAGMDLRAMLNTPLELGPGETHLIPTGVAIYIEDSGLAAMILPRSGLGHKHGIVLGNLVGLIDSDYQGQLFVSCWNRGRQSFRIEVGER
;
A
#
# COMPACT_ATOMS: atom_id res chain seq x y z
N MET A 1 -15.64 -18.36 -0.48
CA MET A 1 -16.66 -17.30 -0.43
C MET A 1 -15.96 -15.98 -0.15
N PRO A 2 -16.43 -14.84 -0.70
CA PRO A 2 -15.91 -13.54 -0.30
C PRO A 2 -16.07 -13.34 1.21
N LYS A 3 -15.12 -12.66 1.83
CA LYS A 3 -15.09 -12.34 3.26
C LYS A 3 -15.19 -10.83 3.38
N ASP A 4 -16.11 -10.37 4.23
CA ASP A 4 -16.25 -8.95 4.51
C ASP A 4 -15.11 -8.51 5.43
N ILE A 5 -14.41 -7.44 5.05
CA ILE A 5 -13.35 -6.81 5.83
C ILE A 5 -13.77 -5.38 6.11
N GLN A 6 -13.70 -4.94 7.37
CA GLN A 6 -14.07 -3.58 7.71
C GLN A 6 -12.99 -2.62 7.22
N LEU A 7 -13.40 -1.53 6.58
CA LEU A 7 -12.53 -0.49 6.05
C LEU A 7 -12.90 0.85 6.67
N LYS A 8 -11.91 1.53 7.25
CA LYS A 8 -12.04 2.90 7.73
C LYS A 8 -11.19 3.83 6.88
N ILE A 9 -11.84 4.82 6.28
CA ILE A 9 -11.17 5.91 5.57
C ILE A 9 -10.61 6.90 6.60
N LEU A 10 -9.32 7.16 6.53
CA LEU A 10 -8.61 8.11 7.39
C LEU A 10 -8.22 9.38 6.65
N ASP A 11 -7.98 9.28 5.34
CA ASP A 11 -7.72 10.42 4.46
C ASP A 11 -8.97 10.75 3.64
N PRO A 12 -9.57 11.94 3.80
CA PRO A 12 -10.83 12.31 3.14
C PRO A 12 -10.72 12.42 1.62
N ARG A 13 -9.51 12.46 1.06
CA ARG A 13 -9.29 12.47 -0.40
C ARG A 13 -9.61 11.12 -1.04
N ILE A 14 -9.71 10.04 -0.26
CA ILE A 14 -10.06 8.70 -0.74
C ILE A 14 -11.58 8.58 -0.89
N GLY A 15 -12.01 8.15 -2.07
CA GLY A 15 -13.41 8.15 -2.48
C GLY A 15 -13.86 9.44 -3.19
N ASP A 16 -13.00 10.46 -3.20
CA ASP A 16 -13.24 11.75 -3.85
C ASP A 16 -12.17 12.01 -4.93
N GLU A 17 -10.99 12.52 -4.54
CA GLU A 17 -9.86 12.77 -5.45
C GLU A 17 -9.17 11.49 -5.93
N PHE A 18 -9.07 10.49 -5.04
CA PHE A 18 -8.48 9.18 -5.33
C PHE A 18 -9.52 8.07 -5.17
N PRO A 19 -9.58 7.08 -6.06
CA PRO A 19 -10.60 6.04 -5.96
C PRO A 19 -10.37 5.14 -4.74
N MET A 20 -11.48 4.58 -4.23
CA MET A 20 -11.45 3.53 -3.21
C MET A 20 -10.55 2.35 -3.64
N PRO A 21 -9.89 1.65 -2.70
CA PRO A 21 -9.19 0.41 -3.00
C PRO A 21 -10.16 -0.59 -3.63
N THR A 22 -9.83 -1.06 -4.83
CA THR A 22 -10.64 -2.04 -5.58
C THR A 22 -9.74 -3.04 -6.26
N TYR A 23 -10.27 -4.24 -6.52
CA TYR A 23 -9.61 -5.21 -7.39
C TYR A 23 -9.64 -4.70 -8.84
N ALA A 24 -8.47 -4.67 -9.48
CA ALA A 24 -8.35 -4.17 -10.85
C ALA A 24 -9.12 -5.01 -11.88
N THR A 25 -9.27 -6.32 -11.62
CA THR A 25 -10.04 -7.25 -12.45
C THR A 25 -10.72 -8.30 -11.55
N ALA A 26 -11.70 -9.02 -12.09
CA ALA A 26 -12.38 -10.09 -11.35
C ALA A 26 -11.46 -11.25 -10.92
N GLY A 27 -10.29 -11.40 -11.56
CA GLY A 27 -9.30 -12.42 -11.23
C GLY A 27 -8.10 -11.91 -10.44
N ALA A 28 -8.11 -10.63 -10.01
CA ALA A 28 -6.99 -10.06 -9.27
C ALA A 28 -6.92 -10.63 -7.85
N ALA A 29 -5.73 -11.04 -7.43
CA ALA A 29 -5.48 -11.55 -6.08
C ALA A 29 -5.24 -10.43 -5.04
N GLY A 30 -4.79 -9.26 -5.49
CA GLY A 30 -4.45 -8.11 -4.64
C GLY A 30 -5.19 -6.84 -5.04
N MET A 31 -5.34 -5.93 -4.07
CA MET A 31 -5.78 -4.56 -4.29
C MET A 31 -4.57 -3.65 -4.21
N ASP A 32 -4.47 -2.68 -5.11
CA ASP A 32 -3.41 -1.68 -5.05
C ASP A 32 -3.67 -0.71 -3.89
N LEU A 33 -2.64 -0.45 -3.07
CA LEU A 33 -2.62 0.63 -2.08
C LEU A 33 -2.08 1.90 -2.73
N ARG A 34 -2.46 3.07 -2.23
CA ARG A 34 -2.04 4.36 -2.79
C ARG A 34 -1.18 5.14 -1.80
N ALA A 35 -0.21 5.88 -2.34
CA ALA A 35 0.66 6.76 -1.57
C ALA A 35 -0.07 8.06 -1.16
N MET A 36 -0.65 8.10 0.04
CA MET A 36 -1.43 9.26 0.52
C MET A 36 -0.55 10.34 1.14
N LEU A 37 0.41 10.81 0.35
CA LEU A 37 1.33 11.88 0.71
C LEU A 37 0.64 13.26 0.65
N ASN A 38 1.25 14.27 1.28
CA ASN A 38 0.82 15.66 1.13
C ASN A 38 1.40 16.30 -0.14
N THR A 39 2.63 15.94 -0.48
CA THR A 39 3.35 16.37 -1.67
C THR A 39 4.11 15.18 -2.26
N PRO A 40 4.45 15.20 -3.56
CA PRO A 40 5.30 14.17 -4.15
C PRO A 40 6.60 13.98 -3.37
N LEU A 41 7.05 12.74 -3.27
CA LEU A 41 8.26 12.34 -2.54
C LEU A 41 9.31 11.86 -3.53
N GLU A 42 10.49 12.47 -3.52
CA GLU A 42 11.65 11.92 -4.21
C GLU A 42 12.35 10.92 -3.30
N LEU A 43 12.46 9.68 -3.75
CA LEU A 43 13.08 8.57 -3.01
C LEU A 43 14.40 8.20 -3.67
N GLY A 44 15.50 8.58 -3.03
CA GLY A 44 16.86 8.33 -3.51
C GLY A 44 17.27 6.85 -3.44
N PRO A 45 18.33 6.43 -4.15
CA PRO A 45 18.84 5.06 -4.08
C PRO A 45 19.22 4.66 -2.65
N GLY A 46 18.70 3.53 -2.17
CA GLY A 46 18.93 3.02 -0.82
C GLY A 46 18.00 3.61 0.26
N GLU A 47 17.23 4.65 -0.06
CA GLU A 47 16.35 5.30 0.91
C GLU A 47 15.09 4.49 1.19
N THR A 48 14.61 4.60 2.43
CA THR A 48 13.34 4.01 2.87
C THR A 48 12.48 5.09 3.51
N HIS A 49 11.22 5.18 3.10
CA HIS A 49 10.23 6.08 3.68
C HIS A 49 8.96 5.31 4.05
N LEU A 50 8.40 5.64 5.21
CA LEU A 50 7.11 5.10 5.63
C LEU A 50 5.99 5.95 5.02
N ILE A 51 5.22 5.36 4.11
CA ILE A 51 4.17 6.05 3.34
C ILE A 51 2.79 5.67 3.90
N PRO A 52 1.95 6.64 4.29
CA PRO A 52 0.58 6.38 4.70
C PRO A 52 -0.28 5.96 3.51
N THR A 53 -1.22 5.04 3.75
CA THR A 53 -2.22 4.63 2.76
C THR A 53 -3.55 5.38 2.88
N GLY A 54 -3.73 6.13 3.98
CA GLY A 54 -4.99 6.83 4.27
C GLY A 54 -6.16 5.92 4.65
N VAL A 55 -5.90 4.61 4.86
CA VAL A 55 -6.93 3.65 5.29
C VAL A 55 -6.46 2.82 6.47
N ALA A 56 -7.43 2.36 7.26
CA ALA A 56 -7.26 1.28 8.24
C ALA A 56 -8.23 0.16 7.88
N ILE A 57 -7.82 -1.08 8.16
CA ILE A 57 -8.69 -2.25 8.03
C ILE A 57 -8.83 -2.94 9.38
N TYR A 58 -9.90 -3.71 9.55
CA TYR A 58 -10.04 -4.67 10.63
C TYR A 58 -10.57 -5.97 10.06
N ILE A 59 -9.74 -7.02 10.14
CA ILE A 59 -10.01 -8.32 9.53
C ILE A 59 -10.91 -9.17 10.43
N GLU A 60 -10.75 -9.07 11.76
CA GLU A 60 -11.53 -9.74 12.82
C GLU A 60 -11.42 -11.27 12.86
N ASP A 61 -11.48 -11.94 11.71
CA ASP A 61 -11.38 -13.39 11.58
C ASP A 61 -9.94 -13.86 11.83
N SER A 62 -9.72 -14.56 12.96
CA SER A 62 -8.42 -15.11 13.35
C SER A 62 -7.89 -16.20 12.40
N GLY A 63 -8.70 -16.69 11.48
CA GLY A 63 -8.28 -17.60 10.40
C GLY A 63 -7.71 -16.87 9.17
N LEU A 64 -7.68 -15.53 9.18
CA LEU A 64 -7.22 -14.70 8.07
C LEU A 64 -6.08 -13.76 8.48
N ALA A 65 -5.27 -13.40 7.50
CA ALA A 65 -4.29 -12.33 7.58
C ALA A 65 -4.23 -11.64 6.21
N ALA A 66 -3.71 -10.42 6.16
CA ALA A 66 -3.40 -9.75 4.90
C ALA A 66 -1.88 -9.61 4.71
N MET A 67 -1.47 -9.52 3.44
CA MET A 67 -0.07 -9.30 3.07
C MET A 67 0.03 -8.10 2.13
N ILE A 68 0.94 -7.18 2.45
CA ILE A 68 1.37 -6.10 1.57
C ILE A 68 2.61 -6.61 0.82
N LEU A 69 2.57 -6.50 -0.51
CA LEU A 69 3.62 -6.98 -1.41
C LEU A 69 4.05 -5.89 -2.39
N PRO A 70 5.30 -5.87 -2.85
CA PRO A 70 5.72 -4.99 -3.94
C PRO A 70 4.93 -5.25 -5.22
N ARG A 71 4.56 -4.19 -5.95
CA ARG A 71 4.03 -4.30 -7.31
C ARG A 71 5.12 -4.84 -8.23
N SER A 72 4.85 -5.92 -8.95
CA SER A 72 5.85 -6.65 -9.75
C SER A 72 6.58 -5.75 -10.76
N GLY A 73 5.83 -4.90 -11.48
CA GLY A 73 6.39 -3.98 -12.47
C GLY A 73 7.29 -2.92 -11.84
N LEU A 74 6.87 -2.33 -10.73
CA LEU A 74 7.61 -1.27 -10.03
C LEU A 74 8.87 -1.83 -9.38
N GLY A 75 8.73 -2.97 -8.70
CA GLY A 75 9.83 -3.69 -8.08
C GLY A 75 10.87 -4.15 -9.09
N HIS A 76 10.47 -4.69 -10.24
CA HIS A 76 11.41 -5.17 -11.25
C HIS A 76 12.09 -4.04 -12.03
N LYS A 77 11.33 -3.06 -12.53
CA LYS A 77 11.83 -2.03 -13.45
C LYS A 77 12.52 -0.85 -12.74
N HIS A 78 12.02 -0.45 -11.59
CA HIS A 78 12.48 0.75 -10.88
C HIS A 78 13.17 0.43 -9.55
N GLY A 79 13.06 -0.81 -9.06
CA GLY A 79 13.63 -1.18 -7.77
C GLY A 79 12.85 -0.62 -6.59
N ILE A 80 11.58 -0.29 -6.74
CA ILE A 80 10.73 0.17 -5.63
C ILE A 80 10.01 -1.02 -5.03
N VAL A 81 10.35 -1.30 -3.78
CA VAL A 81 9.89 -2.48 -3.04
C VAL A 81 9.52 -2.10 -1.61
N LEU A 82 9.23 -3.10 -0.78
CA LEU A 82 9.02 -2.92 0.64
C LEU A 82 10.35 -3.06 1.40
N GLY A 83 10.64 -2.13 2.31
CA GLY A 83 11.80 -2.18 3.20
C GLY A 83 11.75 -3.37 4.17
N ASN A 84 10.55 -3.81 4.55
CA ASN A 84 10.30 -5.04 5.30
C ASN A 84 10.01 -6.26 4.41
N LEU A 85 10.18 -6.15 3.09
CA LEU A 85 9.95 -7.17 2.06
C LEU A 85 8.49 -7.62 1.89
N VAL A 86 7.86 -8.07 2.97
CA VAL A 86 6.45 -8.47 3.05
C VAL A 86 5.86 -7.86 4.32
N GLY A 87 4.78 -7.08 4.16
CA GLY A 87 4.04 -6.56 5.31
C GLY A 87 2.94 -7.52 5.71
N LEU A 88 3.09 -8.24 6.82
CA LEU A 88 2.02 -9.04 7.40
C LEU A 88 1.08 -8.14 8.23
N ILE A 89 -0.22 -8.30 8.04
CA ILE A 89 -1.26 -7.61 8.82
C ILE A 89 -2.08 -8.66 9.56
N ASP A 90 -2.01 -8.60 10.88
CA ASP A 90 -2.73 -9.51 11.78
C ASP A 90 -4.23 -9.22 11.81
N SER A 91 -5.01 -10.23 12.20
CA SER A 91 -6.48 -10.14 12.19
C SER A 91 -7.05 -9.07 13.13
N ASP A 92 -6.33 -8.78 14.21
CA ASP A 92 -6.70 -7.85 15.28
C ASP A 92 -6.11 -6.44 15.09
N TYR A 93 -5.33 -6.23 14.02
CA TYR A 93 -4.81 -4.91 13.69
C TYR A 93 -5.94 -3.99 13.19
N GLN A 94 -5.98 -2.77 13.75
CA GLN A 94 -6.96 -1.73 13.40
C GLN A 94 -6.34 -0.37 13.09
N GLY A 95 -5.01 -0.30 13.09
CA GLY A 95 -4.27 0.93 12.82
C GLY A 95 -4.32 1.30 11.33
N GLN A 96 -3.79 2.49 11.02
CA GLN A 96 -3.55 2.88 9.64
C GLN A 96 -2.56 1.92 8.98
N LEU A 97 -2.89 1.43 7.78
CA LEU A 97 -1.94 0.70 6.98
C LEU A 97 -0.84 1.65 6.47
N PHE A 98 0.41 1.22 6.60
CA PHE A 98 1.57 1.92 6.07
C PHE A 98 2.35 1.02 5.13
N VAL A 99 3.01 1.65 4.16
CA VAL A 99 3.92 1.01 3.22
C VAL A 99 5.33 1.49 3.55
N SER A 100 6.18 0.58 4.03
CA SER A 100 7.62 0.86 4.16
C SER A 100 8.25 0.85 2.76
N CYS A 101 8.21 1.96 2.04
CA CYS A 101 8.67 2.04 0.66
C CYS A 101 10.19 2.17 0.60
N TRP A 102 10.87 1.23 -0.06
CA TRP A 102 12.33 1.18 -0.19
C TRP A 102 12.73 1.24 -1.67
N ASN A 103 13.66 2.13 -2.00
CA ASN A 103 14.32 2.13 -3.29
C ASN A 103 15.59 1.27 -3.24
N ARG A 104 15.48 0.01 -3.68
CA ARG A 104 16.61 -0.92 -3.86
C ARG A 104 17.33 -0.73 -5.21
N GLY A 105 16.92 0.27 -5.99
CA GLY A 105 17.46 0.59 -7.30
C GLY A 105 18.73 1.44 -7.23
N ARG A 106 19.09 2.02 -8.38
CA ARG A 106 20.27 2.89 -8.54
C ARG A 106 19.92 4.30 -9.02
N GLN A 107 18.64 4.57 -9.24
CA GLN A 107 18.12 5.85 -9.71
C GLN A 107 17.10 6.35 -8.69
N SER A 108 17.03 7.67 -8.48
CA SER A 108 15.94 8.27 -7.72
C SER A 108 14.61 7.97 -8.39
N PHE A 109 13.57 7.79 -7.57
CA PHE A 109 12.21 7.57 -8.04
C PHE A 109 11.29 8.58 -7.38
N ARG A 110 10.50 9.29 -8.19
CA ARG A 110 9.51 10.25 -7.69
C ARG A 110 8.18 9.52 -7.51
N ILE A 111 7.70 9.48 -6.27
CA ILE A 111 6.40 8.92 -5.91
C ILE A 111 5.39 10.07 -5.92
N GLU A 112 4.40 9.99 -6.81
CA GLU A 112 3.33 10.98 -6.86
C GLU A 112 2.28 10.75 -5.75
N VAL A 113 1.57 11.80 -5.38
CA VAL A 113 0.42 11.68 -4.47
C VAL A 113 -0.65 10.80 -5.13
N GLY A 114 -1.07 9.76 -4.42
CA GLY A 114 -2.05 8.78 -4.87
C GLY A 114 -1.54 7.74 -5.87
N GLU A 115 -0.23 7.71 -6.14
CA GLU A 115 0.38 6.66 -6.95
C GLU A 115 0.20 5.28 -6.29
N ARG A 116 0.06 4.24 -7.12
CA ARG A 116 -0.13 2.84 -6.69
C ARG A 116 1.20 2.11 -6.53
#